data_AF-A0A839NPI1-F1
#
_entry.id   AF-A0A839NPI1-F1
#
_cell.length_a   1.000
_cell.length_b   1.000
_cell.length_c   1.000
_cell.angle_alpha   90.00
_cell.angle_beta   90.00
_cell.angle_gamma   90.00
#
_symmetry.space_group_name_H-M   'P 1'
#
loop_
_entity.id
_entity.type
_entity.pdbx_description
1 polymer ?
#
loop_
_entity_poly.entity_id
_entity_poly.type
_entity_poly.pdbx_seq_one_letter_code
_entity_poly.pdbx_strand_id
1 'polypeptide(L)'
;MAKKKLFLIYFVIFSLFIPVLSFATAQDSLLSVEGIEFSESADTTSPVEVTEDLVFSESPDTLSQDTTKALTQSAIDQAPEEKKSLWGIFIAGLVGGFMALLMPCIFPMLPLTVSFFTKQSGSRASGISKALLYGLFIIIIYVALGMIITILFGSDALNALSTNGIFNFLFFLLLVVFAASFFGAFEITLPSSFVNKMDAKSDKGGLVGLFFMAFSLSLVSFSCTGPIIGTLLVEAASKGERLGPAIGMLGFSISLAIPFALFAMFPSLLKSLPKSGGWLNSVKVVLGFLELALALKFLSNVDLAYHWNWFDREVFLSLWIVIFGLMGLYLIGKIKFSHDSELKFLSVPRTFLAITVFAFVMYMIPGLWGAPLKSISAFLPPSATQDFDLSAGVASTPTHSDGKVKKYAEIFHKRGTPKGFDPYYDYDQALEAAKELNKPVLIDFTGWGCVNCREMEANVWTDPGVAKLLKEEFVMAELFVDDKTDLPANEQFVSKYSGKKIKTIGNKNSDFQASAFNSNSQPLYVIVDASGKVLVPQSGANRNIAEYKAFLQSGIDAFHAKK
;
A
#
# COMPACT_ATOMS: atom_id res chain seq x y z
N MET A 1 18.34 9.33 9.16
CA MET A 1 17.58 9.45 7.89
C MET A 1 16.08 9.76 8.05
N ALA A 2 15.38 9.24 9.07
CA ALA A 2 13.92 9.41 9.23
C ALA A 2 13.40 10.84 9.04
N LYS A 3 14.05 11.87 9.62
CA LYS A 3 13.66 13.27 9.46
C LYS A 3 13.62 13.76 7.99
N LYS A 4 14.52 13.30 7.10
CA LYS A 4 14.48 13.66 5.66
C LYS A 4 13.33 12.97 4.91
N LYS A 5 13.03 11.69 5.21
CA LYS A 5 11.86 11.00 4.61
C LYS A 5 10.54 11.59 5.12
N LEU A 6 10.44 11.86 6.41
CA LEU A 6 9.28 12.51 7.01
C LEU A 6 9.09 13.92 6.44
N PHE A 7 10.15 14.72 6.32
CA PHE A 7 10.10 16.03 5.67
C PHE A 7 9.70 15.94 4.20
N LEU A 8 10.19 14.95 3.43
CA LEU A 8 9.77 14.76 2.03
C LEU A 8 8.29 14.36 1.92
N ILE A 9 7.80 13.47 2.80
CA ILE A 9 6.39 13.05 2.83
C ILE A 9 5.50 14.23 3.26
N TYR A 10 5.88 14.97 4.31
CA TYR A 10 5.19 16.20 4.68
C TYR A 10 5.24 17.23 3.56
N PHE A 11 6.37 17.40 2.86
CA PHE A 11 6.49 18.35 1.75
C PHE A 11 5.64 17.94 0.55
N VAL A 12 5.57 16.64 0.20
CA VAL A 12 4.68 16.13 -0.85
C VAL A 12 3.22 16.30 -0.46
N ILE A 13 2.82 15.91 0.76
CA ILE A 13 1.45 16.12 1.27
C ILE A 13 1.11 17.61 1.34
N PHE A 14 2.02 18.46 1.83
CA PHE A 14 1.83 19.92 1.93
C PHE A 14 1.77 20.56 0.54
N SER A 15 2.58 20.14 -0.42
CA SER A 15 2.51 20.58 -1.82
C SER A 15 1.29 20.07 -2.58
N LEU A 16 0.66 18.98 -2.12
CA LEU A 16 -0.67 18.53 -2.56
C LEU A 16 -1.81 19.31 -1.88
N PHE A 17 -1.62 19.76 -0.62
CA PHE A 17 -2.62 20.52 0.14
C PHE A 17 -2.65 22.01 -0.21
N ILE A 18 -1.50 22.65 -0.44
CA ILE A 18 -1.40 24.07 -0.84
C ILE A 18 -2.29 24.41 -2.04
N PRO A 19 -2.26 23.69 -3.19
CA PRO A 19 -3.10 24.06 -4.32
C PRO A 19 -4.59 23.96 -3.96
N VAL A 20 -5.00 22.93 -3.21
CA VAL A 20 -6.41 22.74 -2.79
C VAL A 20 -6.89 23.88 -1.88
N LEU A 21 -6.04 24.39 -0.99
CA LEU A 21 -6.38 25.54 -0.14
C LEU A 21 -6.29 26.88 -0.89
N SER A 22 -5.25 27.10 -1.70
CA SER A 22 -5.06 28.35 -2.45
C SER A 22 -6.09 28.54 -3.57
N PHE A 23 -6.68 27.47 -4.11
CA PHE A 23 -7.82 27.57 -5.02
C PHE A 23 -9.11 28.05 -4.33
N ALA A 24 -9.20 27.99 -3.00
CA ALA A 24 -10.35 28.50 -2.24
C ALA A 24 -10.25 30.00 -1.90
N THR A 25 -9.05 30.60 -1.98
CA THR A 25 -8.80 32.01 -1.67
C THR A 25 -8.44 32.83 -2.91
N ALA A 26 -9.21 32.67 -4.00
CA ALA A 26 -9.24 33.64 -5.08
C ALA A 26 -10.29 34.72 -4.75
N GLN A 27 -9.96 35.60 -3.81
CA GLN A 27 -10.82 36.72 -3.43
C GLN A 27 -10.50 37.92 -4.31
N ASP A 28 -11.55 38.56 -4.86
CA ASP A 28 -11.43 39.75 -5.69
C ASP A 28 -10.65 40.87 -4.97
N SER A 29 -9.54 41.30 -5.58
CA SER A 29 -8.94 42.60 -5.34
C SER A 29 -8.66 43.29 -6.68
N LEU A 30 -9.75 43.81 -7.28
CA LEU A 30 -9.64 44.94 -8.20
C LEU A 30 -9.06 46.14 -7.43
N LEU A 31 -7.75 46.36 -7.54
CA LEU A 31 -7.14 47.64 -7.22
C LEU A 31 -6.30 48.11 -8.40
N SER A 32 -6.48 49.40 -8.71
CA SER A 32 -5.98 50.11 -9.87
C SER A 32 -4.46 50.15 -9.95
N VAL A 33 -3.95 50.02 -11.17
CA VAL A 33 -2.57 50.36 -11.52
C VAL A 33 -2.49 51.87 -11.71
N GLU A 34 -2.13 52.61 -10.67
CA GLU A 34 -1.83 54.04 -10.79
C GLU A 34 -0.78 54.45 -9.74
N GLY A 35 0.42 54.82 -10.20
CA GLY A 35 1.47 55.45 -9.38
C GLY A 35 2.34 54.55 -8.50
N ILE A 36 3.57 54.27 -8.94
CA ILE A 36 4.80 54.94 -8.46
C ILE A 36 6.04 54.21 -8.99
N GLU A 37 6.75 54.93 -9.86
CA GLU A 37 8.17 54.91 -10.25
C GLU A 37 9.07 53.69 -9.96
N PHE A 38 9.68 53.17 -11.03
CA PHE A 38 10.93 52.42 -10.98
C PHE A 38 12.12 53.38 -10.80
N SER A 39 13.11 52.99 -10.01
CA SER A 39 14.45 53.58 -10.03
C SER A 39 15.49 52.47 -10.24
N GLU A 40 16.19 52.53 -11.38
CA GLU A 40 17.38 51.72 -11.63
C GLU A 40 18.60 52.33 -10.94
N SER A 41 19.51 51.49 -10.45
CA SER A 41 20.89 51.88 -10.16
C SER A 41 21.79 50.66 -10.32
N ALA A 42 22.88 50.83 -11.05
CA ALA A 42 23.66 49.75 -11.65
C ALA A 42 24.84 49.25 -10.79
N ASP A 43 25.34 48.08 -11.19
CA ASP A 43 26.69 47.51 -11.04
C ASP A 43 27.69 48.11 -10.04
N THR A 44 28.33 47.22 -9.27
CA THR A 44 29.80 47.21 -9.16
C THR A 44 30.34 45.84 -8.73
N THR A 45 31.54 45.49 -9.21
CA THR A 45 32.14 44.15 -9.14
C THR A 45 33.35 44.04 -8.20
N SER A 46 33.32 43.04 -7.31
CA SER A 46 34.49 42.25 -6.83
C SER A 46 35.57 42.99 -5.98
N PRO A 47 36.63 42.30 -5.48
CA PRO A 47 36.58 41.30 -4.39
C PRO A 47 37.66 41.52 -3.29
N VAL A 48 37.56 40.86 -2.12
CA VAL A 48 38.66 40.75 -1.11
C VAL A 48 38.67 39.34 -0.48
N GLU A 49 39.84 38.90 -0.01
CA GLU A 49 40.25 37.51 0.24
C GLU A 49 40.99 37.37 1.60
N VAL A 50 41.02 36.14 2.20
CA VAL A 50 41.82 35.68 3.39
C VAL A 50 41.52 36.43 4.73
N THR A 51 41.53 35.85 5.94
CA THR A 51 42.30 34.73 6.55
C THR A 51 41.54 33.85 7.57
N GLU A 52 42.15 32.67 7.81
CA GLU A 52 42.07 31.69 8.92
C GLU A 52 41.76 32.27 10.33
N ASP A 53 41.22 31.52 11.32
CA ASP A 53 41.95 30.41 11.99
C ASP A 53 41.10 29.56 13.01
N LEU A 54 41.61 28.37 13.37
CA LEU A 54 41.32 27.50 14.55
C LEU A 54 39.91 26.86 14.78
N VAL A 55 39.76 25.64 15.35
CA VAL A 55 40.51 24.36 15.35
C VAL A 55 39.62 23.24 15.95
N PHE A 56 39.78 21.98 15.55
CA PHE A 56 39.10 20.80 16.13
C PHE A 56 39.80 20.28 17.40
N SER A 57 39.06 19.64 18.32
CA SER A 57 39.63 18.86 19.43
C SER A 57 38.91 17.53 19.60
N GLU A 58 39.66 16.46 19.89
CA GLU A 58 39.23 15.06 19.92
C GLU A 58 39.79 14.34 21.17
N SER A 59 39.15 13.24 21.58
CA SER A 59 39.68 12.19 22.47
C SER A 59 39.87 12.53 23.99
N PRO A 60 39.99 11.52 24.91
CA PRO A 60 40.28 10.09 24.67
C PRO A 60 39.38 9.03 25.38
N ASP A 61 39.60 7.77 24.97
CA ASP A 61 39.08 6.51 25.56
C ASP A 61 39.73 6.11 26.90
N THR A 62 39.11 5.18 27.64
CA THR A 62 39.85 4.23 28.52
C THR A 62 39.08 2.93 28.84
N LEU A 63 39.81 1.84 29.10
CA LEU A 63 39.35 0.46 29.40
C LEU A 63 39.58 0.13 30.91
N SER A 64 39.17 -0.99 31.53
CA SER A 64 38.70 -2.29 31.03
C SER A 64 37.86 -3.09 32.08
N GLN A 65 37.26 -4.20 31.64
CA GLN A 65 37.02 -5.52 32.32
C GLN A 65 36.92 -5.66 33.86
N ASP A 66 35.91 -6.40 34.34
CA ASP A 66 36.12 -7.73 34.97
C ASP A 66 34.86 -8.64 34.92
N THR A 67 34.96 -9.93 35.29
CA THR A 67 34.11 -11.03 34.78
C THR A 67 33.58 -12.04 35.83
N THR A 68 32.41 -12.64 35.53
CA THR A 68 31.94 -14.03 35.84
C THR A 68 31.14 -14.41 37.11
N LYS A 69 30.13 -15.29 36.85
CA LYS A 69 29.36 -16.22 37.73
C LYS A 69 28.24 -15.61 38.60
N ALA A 70 27.09 -16.26 38.82
CA ALA A 70 26.70 -17.67 38.58
C ALA A 70 25.26 -17.87 38.04
N LEU A 71 24.96 -19.10 37.61
CA LEU A 71 23.66 -19.56 37.07
C LEU A 71 22.62 -19.84 38.17
N THR A 72 21.36 -19.40 37.96
CA THR A 72 20.18 -20.11 38.49
C THR A 72 19.03 -20.02 37.48
N GLN A 73 18.37 -21.15 37.23
CA GLN A 73 17.31 -21.29 36.23
C GLN A 73 15.93 -21.20 36.90
N SER A 74 15.08 -20.26 36.47
CA SER A 74 13.62 -20.26 36.69
C SER A 74 12.93 -19.26 35.77
N ALA A 75 11.67 -19.56 35.43
CA ALA A 75 10.76 -18.87 34.52
C ALA A 75 11.01 -17.36 34.32
N ILE A 76 11.30 -16.97 33.08
CA ILE A 76 11.19 -15.57 32.65
C ILE A 76 9.75 -15.34 32.21
N ASP A 77 8.95 -14.84 33.16
CA ASP A 77 7.75 -14.07 32.88
C ASP A 77 8.05 -12.95 31.89
N GLN A 78 7.03 -12.55 31.13
CA GLN A 78 7.12 -11.47 30.15
C GLN A 78 7.55 -10.16 30.83
N ALA A 79 8.78 -9.70 30.56
CA ALA A 79 9.08 -8.27 30.63
C ALA A 79 8.21 -7.57 29.56
N PRO A 80 7.55 -6.44 29.88
CA PRO A 80 6.41 -5.99 29.10
C PRO A 80 6.81 -5.45 27.74
N GLU A 81 6.44 -6.19 26.68
CA GLU A 81 6.21 -5.54 25.39
C GLU A 81 5.20 -4.41 25.58
N GLU A 82 5.51 -3.25 24.99
CA GLU A 82 4.69 -2.06 25.11
C GLU A 82 3.29 -2.35 24.59
N LYS A 83 2.30 -2.42 25.49
CA LYS A 83 0.90 -2.66 25.16
C LYS A 83 0.42 -1.56 24.20
N LYS A 84 0.49 -1.82 22.90
CA LYS A 84 -0.39 -1.18 21.91
C LYS A 84 -1.81 -1.64 22.18
N SER A 85 -2.37 -1.05 23.23
CA SER A 85 -3.75 -1.11 23.70
C SER A 85 -4.73 -1.01 22.52
N LEU A 86 -5.97 -1.44 22.71
CA LEU A 86 -7.08 -1.24 21.77
C LEU A 86 -7.13 0.18 21.20
N TRP A 87 -6.70 1.18 21.98
CA TRP A 87 -6.53 2.56 21.53
C TRP A 87 -5.52 2.73 20.37
N GLY A 88 -4.38 2.03 20.41
CA GLY A 88 -3.40 2.03 19.32
C GLY A 88 -3.94 1.41 18.04
N ILE A 89 -4.75 0.35 18.15
CA ILE A 89 -5.46 -0.27 17.01
C ILE A 89 -6.52 0.69 16.46
N PHE A 90 -7.29 1.36 17.34
CA PHE A 90 -8.25 2.39 16.96
C PHE A 90 -7.59 3.55 16.20
N ILE A 91 -6.47 4.08 16.70
CA ILE A 91 -5.73 5.17 16.05
C ILE A 91 -5.10 4.72 14.73
N ALA A 92 -4.56 3.49 14.65
CA ALA A 92 -4.07 2.93 13.38
C ALA A 92 -5.21 2.82 12.34
N GLY A 93 -6.38 2.36 12.76
CA GLY A 93 -7.59 2.35 11.93
C GLY A 93 -8.01 3.75 11.50
N LEU A 94 -8.04 4.70 12.44
CA LEU A 94 -8.40 6.11 12.19
C LEU A 94 -7.46 6.74 11.13
N VAL A 95 -6.15 6.56 11.26
CA VAL A 95 -5.17 7.04 10.27
C VAL A 95 -5.34 6.33 8.93
N GLY A 96 -5.52 5.00 8.94
CA GLY A 96 -5.79 4.21 7.73
C GLY A 96 -7.04 4.67 6.98
N GLY A 97 -8.11 5.04 7.69
CA GLY A 97 -9.35 5.56 7.12
C GLY A 97 -9.20 6.96 6.53
N PHE A 98 -8.39 7.83 7.12
CA PHE A 98 -8.06 9.13 6.51
C PHE A 98 -7.18 8.99 5.27
N MET A 99 -6.22 8.06 5.28
CA MET A 99 -5.44 7.73 4.08
C MET A 99 -6.32 7.10 2.98
N ALA A 100 -7.29 6.28 3.36
CA ALA A 100 -8.25 5.69 2.44
C ALA A 100 -9.07 6.75 1.68
N LEU A 101 -9.45 7.88 2.30
CA LEU A 101 -10.20 8.94 1.61
C LEU A 101 -9.49 9.48 0.35
N LEU A 102 -8.16 9.41 0.30
CA LEU A 102 -7.34 9.83 -0.83
C LEU A 102 -7.29 8.79 -1.97
N MET A 103 -7.83 7.58 -1.76
CA MET A 103 -7.84 6.51 -2.77
C MET A 103 -8.86 6.82 -3.89
N PRO A 104 -8.54 6.44 -5.15
CA PRO A 104 -9.30 6.87 -6.34
C PRO A 104 -10.75 6.38 -6.37
N CYS A 105 -11.13 5.34 -5.60
CA CYS A 105 -12.50 4.82 -5.60
C CYS A 105 -13.41 5.52 -4.57
N ILE A 106 -12.81 6.21 -3.59
CA ILE A 106 -13.53 6.90 -2.51
C ILE A 106 -13.69 8.38 -2.88
N PHE A 107 -12.63 9.01 -3.38
CA PHE A 107 -12.65 10.44 -3.68
C PHE A 107 -13.78 10.88 -4.64
N PRO A 108 -14.09 10.16 -5.75
CA PRO A 108 -15.16 10.55 -6.67
C PRO A 108 -16.58 10.30 -6.14
N MET A 109 -16.73 9.46 -5.11
CA MET A 109 -18.02 9.25 -4.46
C MET A 109 -18.44 10.46 -3.60
N LEU A 110 -17.51 11.33 -3.20
CA LEU A 110 -17.83 12.56 -2.45
C LEU A 110 -18.77 13.49 -3.27
N PRO A 111 -18.45 13.90 -4.52
CA PRO A 111 -19.38 14.63 -5.39
C PRO A 111 -20.73 13.93 -5.61
N LEU A 112 -20.76 12.60 -5.77
CA LEU A 112 -22.01 11.86 -5.99
C LEU A 112 -22.90 11.89 -4.73
N THR A 113 -22.30 11.68 -3.56
CA THR A 113 -22.98 11.78 -2.27
C THR A 113 -23.56 13.18 -2.07
N VAL A 114 -22.77 14.23 -2.33
CA VAL A 114 -23.26 15.62 -2.29
C VAL A 114 -24.40 15.84 -3.28
N SER A 115 -24.32 15.31 -4.50
CA SER A 115 -25.38 15.46 -5.52
C SER A 115 -26.70 14.84 -5.06
N PHE A 116 -26.65 13.71 -4.35
CA PHE A 116 -27.82 13.09 -3.73
C PHE A 116 -28.42 13.97 -2.63
N PHE A 117 -27.61 14.45 -1.68
CA PHE A 117 -28.10 15.29 -0.57
C PHE A 117 -28.52 16.72 -1.00
N THR A 118 -27.95 17.28 -2.07
CA THR A 118 -28.36 18.59 -2.61
C THR A 118 -29.69 18.55 -3.37
N LYS A 119 -30.06 17.40 -3.95
CA LYS A 119 -31.36 17.21 -4.61
C LYS A 119 -32.50 16.93 -3.63
N GLN A 120 -32.18 16.48 -2.42
CA GLN A 120 -33.20 16.07 -1.45
C GLN A 120 -33.85 17.30 -0.78
N SER A 121 -35.06 17.66 -1.20
CA SER A 121 -35.82 18.78 -0.65
C SER A 121 -36.22 18.55 0.81
N GLY A 122 -35.90 19.52 1.68
CA GLY A 122 -36.21 19.43 3.11
C GLY A 122 -35.67 20.60 3.93
N SER A 123 -36.05 20.66 5.21
CA SER A 123 -35.52 21.64 6.15
C SER A 123 -34.06 21.36 6.52
N ARG A 124 -33.31 22.38 6.94
CA ARG A 124 -31.90 22.25 7.35
C ARG A 124 -31.69 21.15 8.41
N ALA A 125 -32.60 21.04 9.38
CA ALA A 125 -32.56 19.99 10.40
C ALA A 125 -32.76 18.58 9.81
N SER A 126 -33.63 18.42 8.81
CA SER A 126 -33.81 17.14 8.11
C SER A 126 -32.56 16.74 7.33
N GLY A 127 -31.89 17.68 6.66
CA GLY A 127 -30.61 17.44 5.97
C GLY A 127 -29.51 16.97 6.93
N ILE A 128 -29.32 17.67 8.06
CA ILE A 128 -28.34 17.29 9.10
C ILE A 128 -28.63 15.89 9.65
N SER A 129 -29.90 15.59 9.96
CA SER A 129 -30.31 14.27 10.48
C SER A 129 -30.02 13.14 9.49
N LYS A 130 -30.33 13.33 8.20
CA LYS A 130 -30.05 12.33 7.15
C LYS A 130 -28.54 12.16 6.90
N ALA A 131 -27.75 13.24 6.98
CA ALA A 131 -26.30 13.20 6.86
C ALA A 131 -25.63 12.42 8.01
N LEU A 132 -26.05 12.67 9.25
CA LEU A 132 -25.58 11.91 10.43
C LEU A 132 -25.96 10.43 10.33
N LEU A 133 -27.19 10.14 9.89
CA LEU A 133 -27.67 8.77 9.73
C LEU A 133 -26.96 8.00 8.61
N TYR A 134 -26.58 8.70 7.53
CA TYR A 134 -25.73 8.14 6.48
C TYR A 134 -24.32 7.80 6.99
N GLY A 135 -23.70 8.71 7.76
CA GLY A 135 -22.43 8.42 8.45
C GLY A 135 -22.53 7.23 9.41
N LEU A 136 -23.64 7.12 10.16
CA LEU A 136 -23.92 5.97 11.03
C LEU A 136 -24.05 4.66 10.23
N PHE A 137 -24.72 4.67 9.08
CA PHE A 137 -24.79 3.49 8.21
C PHE A 137 -23.42 3.09 7.66
N ILE A 138 -22.56 4.03 7.26
CA ILE A 138 -21.17 3.73 6.86
C ILE A 138 -20.44 2.98 7.99
N ILE A 139 -20.51 3.49 9.23
CA ILE A 139 -19.88 2.87 10.41
C ILE A 139 -20.43 1.45 10.66
N ILE A 140 -21.75 1.30 10.72
CA ILE A 140 -22.39 0.01 10.97
C ILE A 140 -22.00 -1.01 9.89
N ILE A 141 -22.04 -0.62 8.61
CA ILE A 141 -21.75 -1.51 7.49
C ILE A 141 -20.27 -1.93 7.48
N TYR A 142 -19.34 -1.01 7.74
CA TYR A 142 -17.92 -1.35 7.80
C TYR A 142 -17.56 -2.26 8.98
N VAL A 143 -18.05 -1.95 10.18
CA VAL A 143 -17.83 -2.79 11.36
C VAL A 143 -18.48 -4.17 11.16
N ALA A 144 -19.70 -4.21 10.60
CA ALA A 144 -20.36 -5.47 10.24
C ALA A 144 -19.57 -6.27 9.21
N LEU A 145 -19.12 -5.67 8.11
CA LEU A 145 -18.31 -6.35 7.08
C LEU A 145 -17.01 -6.91 7.68
N GLY A 146 -16.26 -6.09 8.44
CA GLY A 146 -15.03 -6.54 9.10
C GLY A 146 -15.25 -7.71 10.06
N MET A 147 -16.30 -7.64 10.89
CA MET A 147 -16.66 -8.71 11.82
C MET A 147 -17.17 -9.96 11.11
N ILE A 148 -18.06 -9.83 10.13
CA ILE A 148 -18.62 -10.93 9.35
C ILE A 148 -17.50 -11.66 8.61
N ILE A 149 -16.57 -10.95 7.97
CA ILE A 149 -15.49 -11.60 7.24
C ILE A 149 -14.55 -12.33 8.20
N THR A 150 -14.17 -11.68 9.31
CA THR A 150 -13.30 -12.28 10.34
C THR A 150 -13.93 -13.54 10.97
N ILE A 151 -15.24 -13.52 11.25
CA ILE A 151 -15.95 -14.63 11.91
C ILE A 151 -16.31 -15.77 10.94
N LEU A 152 -16.86 -15.46 9.76
CA LEU A 152 -17.38 -16.50 8.84
C LEU A 152 -16.30 -17.17 8.01
N PHE A 153 -15.24 -16.45 7.64
CA PHE A 153 -14.27 -16.94 6.66
C PHE A 153 -12.83 -17.09 7.20
N GLY A 154 -12.55 -16.51 8.38
CA GLY A 154 -11.24 -16.51 9.02
C GLY A 154 -10.23 -15.55 8.38
N SER A 155 -9.05 -15.44 9.00
CA SER A 155 -7.98 -14.52 8.58
C SER A 155 -7.45 -14.78 7.17
N ASP A 156 -7.46 -16.04 6.68
CA ASP A 156 -7.05 -16.37 5.30
C ASP A 156 -7.94 -15.77 4.23
N ALA A 157 -9.23 -15.56 4.50
CA ALA A 157 -10.18 -15.30 3.44
C ALA A 157 -10.17 -13.86 2.93
N LEU A 158 -9.80 -12.89 3.79
CA LEU A 158 -9.49 -11.53 3.34
C LEU A 158 -8.36 -11.55 2.32
N ASN A 159 -7.32 -12.33 2.62
CA ASN A 159 -6.18 -12.52 1.75
C ASN A 159 -6.58 -13.25 0.45
N ALA A 160 -7.21 -14.42 0.56
CA ALA A 160 -7.64 -15.22 -0.57
C ALA A 160 -8.65 -14.49 -1.49
N LEU A 161 -9.45 -13.54 -0.96
CA LEU A 161 -10.30 -12.65 -1.74
C LEU A 161 -9.49 -11.52 -2.40
N SER A 162 -8.61 -10.86 -1.64
CA SER A 162 -7.71 -9.81 -2.15
C SER A 162 -6.70 -10.31 -3.19
N THR A 163 -6.40 -11.61 -3.21
CA THR A 163 -5.52 -12.28 -4.18
C THR A 163 -6.30 -13.21 -5.12
N ASN A 164 -7.63 -13.10 -5.16
CA ASN A 164 -8.46 -13.86 -6.10
C ASN A 164 -8.34 -13.24 -7.50
N GLY A 165 -7.97 -14.03 -8.52
CA GLY A 165 -7.80 -13.53 -9.88
C GLY A 165 -9.08 -13.00 -10.50
N ILE A 166 -10.21 -13.68 -10.30
CA ILE A 166 -11.51 -13.28 -10.84
C ILE A 166 -11.94 -11.96 -10.19
N PHE A 167 -11.79 -11.82 -8.87
CA PHE A 167 -12.09 -10.59 -8.15
C PHE A 167 -11.20 -9.44 -8.63
N ASN A 168 -9.88 -9.62 -8.64
CA ASN A 168 -8.93 -8.60 -9.10
C ASN A 168 -9.15 -8.21 -10.57
N PHE A 169 -9.49 -9.16 -11.45
CA PHE A 169 -9.80 -8.87 -12.86
C PHE A 169 -11.11 -8.10 -13.03
N LEU A 170 -12.17 -8.44 -12.28
CA LEU A 170 -13.40 -7.65 -12.25
C LEU A 170 -13.16 -6.23 -11.72
N PHE A 171 -12.28 -6.08 -10.71
CA PHE A 171 -11.88 -4.77 -10.20
C PHE A 171 -11.04 -3.97 -11.20
N PHE A 172 -10.11 -4.60 -11.92
CA PHE A 172 -9.40 -3.97 -13.03
C PHE A 172 -10.39 -3.41 -14.08
N LEU A 173 -11.35 -4.21 -14.54
CA LEU A 173 -12.36 -3.76 -15.50
C LEU A 173 -13.23 -2.62 -14.96
N LEU A 174 -13.63 -2.69 -13.68
CA LEU A 174 -14.40 -1.64 -13.01
C LEU A 174 -13.64 -0.31 -12.95
N LEU A 175 -12.35 -0.34 -12.57
CA LEU A 175 -11.50 0.85 -12.51
C LEU A 175 -11.22 1.43 -13.89
N VAL A 176 -11.06 0.60 -14.93
CA VAL A 176 -10.94 1.07 -16.32
C VAL A 176 -12.22 1.76 -16.79
N VAL A 177 -13.40 1.25 -16.41
CA VAL A 177 -14.70 1.87 -16.70
C VAL A 177 -14.86 3.21 -15.97
N PHE A 178 -14.44 3.33 -14.70
CA PHE A 178 -14.44 4.59 -13.98
C PHE A 178 -13.45 5.60 -14.55
N ALA A 179 -12.22 5.19 -14.88
CA ALA A 179 -11.22 6.04 -15.52
C ALA A 179 -11.72 6.58 -16.87
N ALA A 180 -12.35 5.73 -17.69
CA ALA A 180 -13.01 6.15 -18.94
C ALA A 180 -14.14 7.17 -18.69
N SER A 181 -14.90 7.02 -17.59
CA SER A 181 -15.90 8.01 -17.20
C SER A 181 -15.28 9.35 -16.77
N PHE A 182 -14.13 9.35 -16.08
CA PHE A 182 -13.43 10.58 -15.71
C PHE A 182 -12.71 11.28 -16.86
N PHE A 183 -12.29 10.54 -17.90
CA PHE A 183 -11.89 11.14 -19.19
C PHE A 183 -13.07 11.71 -19.99
N GLY A 184 -14.31 11.49 -19.54
CA GLY A 184 -15.51 12.03 -20.16
C GLY A 184 -16.02 11.23 -21.37
N ALA A 185 -15.65 9.95 -21.50
CA ALA A 185 -16.18 9.06 -22.54
C ALA A 185 -17.68 8.79 -22.36
N PHE A 186 -18.14 8.74 -21.10
CA PHE A 186 -19.54 8.68 -20.69
C PHE A 186 -19.64 9.14 -19.23
N GLU A 187 -20.69 9.86 -18.85
CA GLU A 187 -20.96 10.10 -17.43
C GLU A 187 -21.72 8.90 -16.85
N ILE A 188 -21.23 8.30 -15.76
CA ILE A 188 -22.00 7.30 -14.98
C ILE A 188 -23.04 8.04 -14.15
N THR A 189 -24.03 8.62 -14.83
CA THR A 189 -25.28 9.03 -14.22
C THR A 189 -26.14 7.79 -14.03
N LEU A 190 -26.56 7.49 -12.80
CA LEU A 190 -27.62 6.51 -12.55
C LEU A 190 -28.81 6.85 -13.48
N PRO A 191 -29.33 5.89 -14.27
CA PRO A 191 -30.37 6.19 -15.24
C PRO A 191 -31.55 6.85 -14.54
N SER A 192 -32.12 7.89 -15.15
CA SER A 192 -33.17 8.72 -14.54
C SER A 192 -34.38 7.89 -14.10
N SER A 193 -34.66 6.78 -14.78
CA SER A 193 -35.70 5.81 -14.39
C SER A 193 -35.40 5.06 -13.08
N PHE A 194 -34.13 4.88 -12.70
CA PHE A 194 -33.72 4.32 -11.40
C PHE A 194 -33.71 5.41 -10.32
N VAL A 195 -33.16 6.58 -10.62
CA VAL A 195 -33.15 7.73 -9.67
C VAL A 195 -34.58 8.16 -9.34
N ASN A 196 -35.45 8.35 -10.32
CA ASN A 196 -36.85 8.74 -10.09
C ASN A 196 -37.64 7.64 -9.36
N LYS A 197 -37.31 6.35 -9.57
CA LYS A 197 -37.89 5.25 -8.78
C LYS A 197 -37.36 5.23 -7.34
N MET A 198 -36.10 5.62 -7.11
CA MET A 198 -35.55 5.80 -5.77
C MET A 198 -36.19 7.00 -5.07
N ASP A 199 -36.31 8.16 -5.72
CA ASP A 199 -36.94 9.36 -5.16
C ASP A 199 -38.43 9.15 -4.84
N ALA A 200 -39.19 8.55 -5.76
CA ALA A 200 -40.60 8.21 -5.52
C ALA A 200 -40.80 7.19 -4.36
N LYS A 201 -39.75 6.43 -4.01
CA LYS A 201 -39.71 5.54 -2.83
C LYS A 201 -39.08 6.22 -1.61
N SER A 202 -38.28 7.27 -1.80
CA SER A 202 -37.62 8.09 -0.78
C SER A 202 -38.65 8.93 -0.03
N ASP A 203 -39.64 9.47 -0.73
CA ASP A 203 -40.79 10.20 -0.14
C ASP A 203 -41.65 9.36 0.82
N LYS A 204 -41.52 8.02 0.81
CA LYS A 204 -42.17 7.13 1.78
C LYS A 204 -41.18 6.23 2.55
N GLY A 205 -39.87 6.41 2.39
CA GLY A 205 -38.89 5.42 2.83
C GLY A 205 -37.41 5.79 2.71
N GLY A 206 -37.06 7.09 2.74
CA GLY A 206 -35.69 7.59 2.50
C GLY A 206 -34.56 6.93 3.31
N LEU A 207 -34.87 6.30 4.45
CA LEU A 207 -33.94 5.47 5.23
C LEU A 207 -33.32 4.34 4.40
N VAL A 208 -34.13 3.67 3.58
CA VAL A 208 -33.70 2.51 2.77
C VAL A 208 -32.76 2.97 1.65
N GLY A 209 -33.05 4.11 1.02
CA GLY A 209 -32.17 4.71 0.01
C GLY A 209 -30.80 5.11 0.58
N LEU A 210 -30.79 5.73 1.77
CA LEU A 210 -29.56 6.07 2.49
C LEU A 210 -28.72 4.83 2.84
N PHE A 211 -29.36 3.76 3.32
CA PHE A 211 -28.68 2.49 3.61
C PHE A 211 -28.05 1.86 2.36
N PHE A 212 -28.78 1.76 1.24
CA PHE A 212 -28.24 1.18 0.00
C PHE A 212 -27.13 2.03 -0.63
N MET A 213 -27.17 3.37 -0.49
CA MET A 213 -26.05 4.23 -0.89
C MET A 213 -24.82 4.04 0.00
N ALA A 214 -25.00 3.95 1.33
CA ALA A 214 -23.89 3.68 2.24
C ALA A 214 -23.29 2.28 1.99
N PHE A 215 -24.12 1.27 1.73
CA PHE A 215 -23.69 -0.08 1.38
C PHE A 215 -22.90 -0.12 0.07
N SER A 216 -23.39 0.55 -0.97
CA SER A 216 -22.70 0.63 -2.26
C SER A 216 -21.33 1.32 -2.13
N LEU A 217 -21.27 2.43 -1.39
CA LEU A 217 -20.01 3.12 -1.07
C LEU A 217 -19.05 2.17 -0.32
N SER A 218 -19.49 1.57 0.78
CA SER A 218 -18.65 0.69 1.59
C SER A 218 -18.15 -0.53 0.80
N LEU A 219 -18.96 -1.11 -0.09
CA LEU A 219 -18.56 -2.27 -0.91
C LEU A 219 -17.46 -1.91 -1.91
N VAL A 220 -17.66 -0.86 -2.72
CA VAL A 220 -16.66 -0.40 -3.70
C VAL A 220 -15.37 0.06 -2.99
N SER A 221 -15.52 0.81 -1.90
CA SER A 221 -14.43 1.35 -1.09
C SER A 221 -13.64 0.25 -0.36
N PHE A 222 -14.30 -0.79 0.18
CA PHE A 222 -13.63 -1.93 0.83
C PHE A 222 -12.65 -2.62 -0.12
N SER A 223 -12.96 -2.69 -1.40
CA SER A 223 -12.13 -3.37 -2.40
C SER A 223 -10.84 -2.61 -2.74
N CYS A 224 -10.86 -1.26 -2.76
CA CYS A 224 -9.63 -0.48 -2.93
C CYS A 224 -8.85 -0.28 -1.62
N THR A 225 -9.51 -0.45 -0.46
CA THR A 225 -8.90 -0.33 0.87
C THR A 225 -8.48 -1.66 1.47
N GLY A 226 -8.74 -2.78 0.78
CA GLY A 226 -8.43 -4.15 1.19
C GLY A 226 -7.01 -4.35 1.75
N PRO A 227 -5.93 -3.81 1.15
CA PRO A 227 -4.58 -3.93 1.71
C PRO A 227 -4.40 -3.20 3.06
N ILE A 228 -5.03 -2.04 3.25
CA ILE A 228 -4.98 -1.27 4.51
C ILE A 228 -5.81 -1.98 5.58
N ILE A 229 -7.03 -2.39 5.21
CA ILE A 229 -7.94 -3.10 6.12
C ILE A 229 -7.36 -4.48 6.49
N GLY A 230 -6.77 -5.21 5.55
CA GLY A 230 -6.17 -6.52 5.78
C GLY A 230 -4.99 -6.47 6.75
N THR A 231 -4.06 -5.53 6.57
CA THR A 231 -2.94 -5.36 7.52
C THR A 231 -3.43 -4.96 8.91
N LEU A 232 -4.36 -4.01 8.99
CA LEU A 232 -4.99 -3.58 10.25
C LEU A 232 -5.71 -4.74 10.96
N LEU A 233 -6.53 -5.51 10.24
CA LEU A 233 -7.30 -6.62 10.80
C LEU A 233 -6.41 -7.75 11.30
N VAL A 234 -5.33 -8.08 10.59
CA VAL A 234 -4.40 -9.14 11.04
C VAL A 234 -3.54 -8.67 12.23
N GLU A 235 -3.04 -7.43 12.24
CA GLU A 235 -2.34 -6.87 13.43
C GLU A 235 -3.29 -6.76 14.64
N ALA A 236 -4.57 -6.49 14.40
CA ALA A 236 -5.57 -6.43 15.46
C ALA A 236 -5.99 -7.81 15.97
N ALA A 237 -5.98 -8.84 15.12
CA ALA A 237 -6.28 -10.22 15.50
C ALA A 237 -5.11 -10.90 16.25
N SER A 238 -3.86 -10.63 15.86
CA SER A 238 -2.68 -11.24 16.48
C SER A 238 -2.43 -10.79 17.93
N LYS A 239 -3.01 -9.67 18.36
CA LYS A 239 -2.87 -9.10 19.72
C LYS A 239 -3.88 -9.63 20.75
N GLY A 240 -4.60 -10.71 20.44
CA GLY A 240 -5.27 -11.57 21.43
C GLY A 240 -6.67 -11.13 21.90
N GLU A 241 -7.12 -9.91 21.65
CA GLU A 241 -8.49 -9.48 21.98
C GLU A 241 -9.45 -9.67 20.79
N ARG A 242 -10.53 -10.44 21.01
CA ARG A 242 -11.61 -10.67 20.02
C ARG A 242 -12.30 -9.38 19.54
N LEU A 243 -12.08 -8.26 20.24
CA LEU A 243 -12.59 -6.93 19.92
C LEU A 243 -11.62 -6.09 19.06
N GLY A 244 -10.34 -6.48 18.92
CA GLY A 244 -9.34 -5.74 18.14
C GLY A 244 -9.81 -5.44 16.72
N PRO A 245 -10.22 -6.46 15.92
CA PRO A 245 -10.78 -6.29 14.58
C PRO A 245 -11.96 -5.30 14.53
N ALA A 246 -12.89 -5.38 15.50
CA ALA A 246 -14.04 -4.48 15.57
C ALA A 246 -13.61 -3.03 15.81
N ILE A 247 -12.64 -2.81 16.70
CA ILE A 247 -12.16 -1.49 17.11
C ILE A 247 -11.30 -0.84 16.02
N GLY A 248 -10.49 -1.61 15.31
CA GLY A 248 -9.77 -1.13 14.11
C GLY A 248 -10.73 -0.67 13.01
N MET A 249 -11.76 -1.48 12.71
CA MET A 249 -12.79 -1.15 11.71
C MET A 249 -13.69 0.01 12.15
N LEU A 250 -13.93 0.17 13.45
CA LEU A 250 -14.63 1.32 14.02
C LEU A 250 -13.82 2.61 13.79
N GLY A 251 -12.52 2.61 14.10
CA GLY A 251 -11.63 3.75 13.82
C GLY A 251 -11.58 4.09 12.33
N PHE A 252 -11.38 3.07 11.48
CA PHE A 252 -11.34 3.23 10.02
C PHE A 252 -12.63 3.84 9.45
N SER A 253 -13.78 3.32 9.88
CA SER A 253 -15.08 3.76 9.37
C SER A 253 -15.52 5.11 9.92
N ILE A 254 -15.13 5.49 11.14
CA ILE A 254 -15.33 6.85 11.68
C ILE A 254 -14.58 7.88 10.83
N SER A 255 -13.32 7.61 10.45
CA SER A 255 -12.54 8.52 9.59
C SER A 255 -13.14 8.72 8.20
N LEU A 256 -13.79 7.70 7.63
CA LEU A 256 -14.53 7.86 6.37
C LEU A 256 -15.89 8.52 6.59
N ALA A 257 -16.61 8.17 7.66
CA ALA A 257 -17.94 8.72 7.94
C ALA A 257 -17.91 10.23 8.24
N ILE A 258 -16.89 10.75 8.93
CA ILE A 258 -16.80 12.16 9.31
C ILE A 258 -16.80 13.09 8.07
N PRO A 259 -15.91 12.95 7.08
CA PRO A 259 -15.92 13.79 5.88
C PRO A 259 -17.22 13.64 5.07
N PHE A 260 -17.68 12.42 4.81
CA PHE A 260 -18.90 12.19 4.03
C PHE A 260 -20.14 12.77 4.71
N ALA A 261 -20.28 12.61 6.03
CA ALA A 261 -21.36 13.24 6.80
C ALA A 261 -21.23 14.77 6.83
N LEU A 262 -20.02 15.32 6.95
CA LEU A 262 -19.79 16.78 6.98
C LEU A 262 -20.12 17.44 5.62
N PHE A 263 -19.70 16.85 4.50
CA PHE A 263 -20.07 17.33 3.17
C PHE A 263 -21.58 17.21 2.89
N ALA A 264 -22.24 16.16 3.40
CA ALA A 264 -23.70 16.04 3.36
C ALA A 264 -24.43 17.04 4.29
N MET A 265 -23.81 17.42 5.41
CA MET A 265 -24.38 18.34 6.41
C MET A 265 -24.37 19.80 5.95
N PHE A 266 -23.41 20.20 5.13
CA PHE A 266 -23.29 21.56 4.59
C PHE A 266 -23.33 21.63 3.05
N PRO A 267 -24.49 21.35 2.41
CA PRO A 267 -24.66 21.54 0.96
C PRO A 267 -24.32 22.96 0.48
N SER A 268 -24.48 23.96 1.35
CA SER A 268 -24.10 25.36 1.10
C SER A 268 -22.60 25.58 0.94
N LEU A 269 -21.76 24.78 1.60
CA LEU A 269 -20.29 24.85 1.52
C LEU A 269 -19.77 24.39 0.15
N LEU A 270 -20.52 23.50 -0.52
CA LEU A 270 -20.28 23.14 -1.93
C LEU A 270 -20.97 24.10 -2.91
N LYS A 271 -21.98 24.86 -2.47
CA LYS A 271 -22.56 25.96 -3.25
C LYS A 271 -21.63 27.18 -3.34
N SER A 272 -20.66 27.29 -2.43
CA SER A 272 -19.52 28.23 -2.44
C SER A 272 -18.26 27.66 -3.09
N LEU A 273 -18.18 26.35 -3.38
CA LEU A 273 -17.16 25.88 -4.33
C LEU A 273 -17.51 26.45 -5.73
N PRO A 274 -16.51 26.91 -6.50
CA PRO A 274 -16.77 27.55 -7.77
C PRO A 274 -17.58 26.61 -8.68
N LYS A 275 -18.64 27.15 -9.30
CA LYS A 275 -19.48 26.42 -10.27
C LYS A 275 -18.58 25.64 -11.24
N SER A 276 -19.00 24.42 -11.57
CA SER A 276 -18.33 23.39 -12.38
C SER A 276 -17.63 23.85 -13.67
N GLY A 277 -16.60 24.69 -13.55
CA GLY A 277 -15.77 25.14 -14.66
C GLY A 277 -14.70 24.11 -15.00
N GLY A 278 -13.84 24.46 -15.96
CA GLY A 278 -12.76 23.57 -16.42
C GLY A 278 -11.82 23.07 -15.32
N TRP A 279 -11.76 23.71 -14.14
CA TRP A 279 -11.03 23.19 -12.99
C TRP A 279 -11.56 21.84 -12.50
N LEU A 280 -12.88 21.67 -12.33
CA LEU A 280 -13.46 20.40 -11.87
C LEU A 280 -13.29 19.30 -12.93
N ASN A 281 -13.36 19.66 -14.22
CA ASN A 281 -13.06 18.72 -15.30
C ASN A 281 -11.58 18.29 -15.28
N SER A 282 -10.64 19.22 -15.05
CA SER A 282 -9.23 18.85 -14.90
C SER A 282 -8.94 18.00 -13.66
N VAL A 283 -9.68 18.18 -12.56
CA VAL A 283 -9.59 17.27 -11.40
C VAL A 283 -10.10 15.87 -11.79
N LYS A 284 -11.24 15.74 -12.49
CA LYS A 284 -11.71 14.45 -13.02
C LYS A 284 -10.64 13.79 -13.88
N VAL A 285 -10.13 14.46 -14.91
CA VAL A 285 -9.15 13.90 -15.86
C VAL A 285 -7.86 13.43 -15.16
N VAL A 286 -7.33 14.21 -14.21
CA VAL A 286 -6.16 13.82 -13.40
C VAL A 286 -6.46 12.57 -12.56
N LEU A 287 -7.63 12.48 -11.93
CA LEU A 287 -8.05 11.29 -11.20
C LEU A 287 -8.22 10.08 -12.13
N GLY A 288 -8.72 10.27 -13.36
CA GLY A 288 -8.83 9.21 -14.36
C GLY A 288 -7.47 8.62 -14.77
N PHE A 289 -6.43 9.45 -14.92
CA PHE A 289 -5.07 8.95 -15.15
C PHE A 289 -4.51 8.19 -13.94
N LEU A 290 -4.74 8.67 -12.72
CA LEU A 290 -4.31 7.98 -11.49
C LEU A 290 -5.04 6.65 -11.28
N GLU A 291 -6.35 6.62 -11.54
CA GLU A 291 -7.17 5.41 -11.46
C GLU A 291 -6.76 4.38 -12.52
N LEU A 292 -6.50 4.82 -13.76
CA LEU A 292 -6.00 3.95 -14.82
C LEU A 292 -4.65 3.33 -14.45
N ALA A 293 -3.70 4.12 -13.92
CA ALA A 293 -2.41 3.62 -13.45
C ALA A 293 -2.57 2.57 -12.32
N LEU A 294 -3.47 2.82 -11.36
CA LEU A 294 -3.73 1.92 -10.25
C LEU A 294 -4.50 0.66 -10.68
N ALA A 295 -5.36 0.74 -11.70
CA ALA A 295 -6.02 -0.42 -12.30
C ALA A 295 -5.00 -1.45 -12.80
N LEU A 296 -3.87 -1.01 -13.37
CA LEU A 296 -2.81 -1.91 -13.83
C LEU A 296 -2.19 -2.76 -12.71
N LYS A 297 -2.24 -2.33 -11.43
CA LYS A 297 -1.81 -3.17 -10.30
C LYS A 297 -2.75 -4.35 -10.08
N PHE A 298 -4.06 -4.15 -10.24
CA PHE A 298 -5.03 -5.25 -10.16
C PHE A 298 -4.80 -6.26 -11.30
N LEU A 299 -4.55 -5.78 -12.54
CA LEU A 299 -4.19 -6.66 -13.66
C LEU A 299 -2.87 -7.42 -13.42
N SER A 300 -1.82 -6.73 -12.96
CA SER A 300 -0.52 -7.33 -12.64
C SER A 300 -0.61 -8.41 -11.57
N ASN A 301 -1.45 -8.22 -10.54
CA ASN A 301 -1.69 -9.26 -9.52
C ASN A 301 -2.35 -10.52 -10.11
N VAL A 302 -3.19 -10.38 -11.15
CA VAL A 302 -3.80 -11.53 -11.87
C VAL A 302 -2.75 -12.22 -12.73
N ASP A 303 -1.98 -11.46 -13.50
CA ASP A 303 -0.91 -11.97 -14.38
C ASP A 303 0.12 -12.82 -13.60
N LEU A 304 0.58 -12.31 -12.45
CA LEU A 304 1.53 -13.01 -11.58
C LEU A 304 0.92 -14.25 -10.93
N ALA A 305 -0.31 -14.17 -10.39
CA ALA A 305 -0.92 -15.30 -9.68
C ALA A 305 -1.41 -16.44 -10.60
N TYR A 306 -1.56 -16.18 -11.90
CA TYR A 306 -1.98 -17.16 -12.92
C TYR A 306 -0.89 -17.46 -13.96
N HIS A 307 0.32 -16.91 -13.78
CA HIS A 307 1.48 -17.12 -14.66
C HIS A 307 1.19 -16.82 -16.14
N TRP A 308 0.45 -15.74 -16.42
CA TRP A 308 0.14 -15.31 -17.80
C TRP A 308 1.38 -14.78 -18.52
N ASN A 309 2.28 -14.14 -17.79
CA ASN A 309 3.58 -13.64 -18.27
C ASN A 309 3.46 -12.60 -19.40
N TRP A 310 2.45 -11.73 -19.29
CA TRP A 310 2.20 -10.61 -20.22
C TRP A 310 2.51 -9.26 -19.59
N PHE A 311 2.58 -9.17 -18.25
CA PHE A 311 2.62 -7.91 -17.51
C PHE A 311 3.84 -7.76 -16.60
N ASP A 312 5.00 -8.11 -17.16
CA ASP A 312 6.31 -7.99 -16.53
C ASP A 312 6.70 -6.53 -16.23
N ARG A 313 7.72 -6.36 -15.38
CA ARG A 313 8.07 -5.07 -14.74
C ARG A 313 8.31 -3.93 -15.73
N GLU A 314 8.93 -4.21 -16.86
CA GLU A 314 9.17 -3.27 -17.97
C GLU A 314 7.89 -2.88 -18.71
N VAL A 315 6.95 -3.81 -18.91
CA VAL A 315 5.64 -3.52 -19.52
C VAL A 315 4.81 -2.65 -18.58
N PHE A 316 4.77 -3.02 -17.30
CA PHE A 316 4.12 -2.24 -16.23
C PHE A 316 4.69 -0.82 -16.16
N LEU A 317 6.02 -0.68 -16.07
CA LEU A 317 6.71 0.60 -15.99
C LEU A 317 6.52 1.45 -17.25
N SER A 318 6.56 0.84 -18.44
CA SER A 318 6.34 1.55 -19.71
C SER A 318 4.95 2.14 -19.78
N LEU A 319 3.92 1.38 -19.39
CA LEU A 319 2.54 1.87 -19.34
C LEU A 319 2.38 2.97 -18.28
N TRP A 320 2.99 2.85 -17.10
CA TRP A 320 3.00 3.92 -16.10
C TRP A 320 3.69 5.19 -16.62
N ILE A 321 4.87 5.08 -17.22
CA ILE A 321 5.60 6.20 -17.83
C ILE A 321 4.74 6.91 -18.89
N VAL A 322 4.03 6.17 -19.74
CA VAL A 322 3.12 6.74 -20.74
C VAL A 322 1.91 7.41 -20.08
N ILE A 323 1.24 6.76 -19.12
CA ILE A 323 0.05 7.30 -18.42
C ILE A 323 0.40 8.60 -17.68
N PHE A 324 1.46 8.61 -16.88
CA PHE A 324 1.91 9.81 -16.17
C PHE A 324 2.47 10.87 -17.12
N GLY A 325 3.11 10.48 -18.23
CA GLY A 325 3.54 11.40 -19.28
C GLY A 325 2.37 12.12 -19.96
N LEU A 326 1.31 11.38 -20.31
CA LEU A 326 0.06 11.94 -20.85
C LEU A 326 -0.63 12.86 -19.82
N MET A 327 -0.62 12.49 -18.54
CA MET A 327 -1.13 13.35 -17.47
C MET A 327 -0.33 14.66 -17.34
N GLY A 328 1.00 14.61 -17.48
CA GLY A 328 1.85 15.80 -17.51
C GLY A 328 1.57 16.70 -18.72
N LEU A 329 1.43 16.11 -19.92
CA LEU A 329 1.07 16.83 -21.14
C LEU A 329 -0.34 17.45 -21.08
N TYR A 330 -1.28 16.76 -20.43
CA TYR A 330 -2.61 17.28 -20.11
C TYR A 330 -2.54 18.49 -19.18
N LEU A 331 -1.75 18.42 -18.10
CA LEU A 331 -1.60 19.52 -17.15
C LEU A 331 -0.98 20.78 -17.77
N ILE A 332 -0.05 20.63 -18.73
CA ILE A 332 0.51 21.73 -19.53
C ILE A 332 -0.51 22.27 -20.56
N GLY A 333 -1.62 21.56 -20.82
CA GLY A 333 -2.65 21.95 -21.77
C GLY A 333 -2.37 21.56 -23.23
N LYS A 334 -1.42 20.63 -23.46
CA LYS A 334 -1.16 20.06 -24.80
C LYS A 334 -2.20 19.03 -25.22
N ILE A 335 -2.84 18.38 -24.26
CA ILE A 335 -3.97 17.46 -24.46
C ILE A 335 -5.22 18.15 -23.88
N LYS A 336 -6.36 18.03 -24.57
CA LYS A 336 -7.68 18.51 -24.13
C LYS A 336 -8.71 17.39 -24.37
N PHE A 337 -9.61 17.16 -23.42
CA PHE A 337 -10.76 16.28 -23.58
C PHE A 337 -12.02 17.09 -23.92
N SER A 338 -13.08 16.42 -24.39
CA SER A 338 -14.29 17.06 -24.95
C SER A 338 -15.04 18.02 -24.01
N HIS A 339 -14.79 17.93 -22.70
CA HIS A 339 -15.41 18.74 -21.66
C HIS A 339 -14.46 19.80 -21.05
N ASP A 340 -13.26 19.97 -21.60
CA ASP A 340 -12.30 20.97 -21.13
C ASP A 340 -12.52 22.36 -21.74
N SER A 341 -12.40 23.39 -20.90
CA SER A 341 -12.30 24.78 -21.35
C SER A 341 -10.90 25.10 -21.87
N GLU A 342 -10.79 26.03 -22.82
CA GLU A 342 -9.49 26.48 -23.33
C GLU A 342 -8.60 27.13 -22.25
N LEU A 343 -7.34 26.72 -22.21
CA LEU A 343 -6.32 27.29 -21.34
C LEU A 343 -5.51 28.34 -22.13
N LYS A 344 -5.76 29.62 -21.85
CA LYS A 344 -4.96 30.73 -22.42
C LYS A 344 -3.60 30.90 -21.74
N PHE A 345 -3.49 30.47 -20.49
CA PHE A 345 -2.28 30.56 -19.66
C PHE A 345 -2.25 29.39 -18.67
N LEU A 346 -1.05 28.94 -18.32
CA LEU A 346 -0.84 27.88 -17.33
C LEU A 346 -0.85 28.49 -15.92
N SER A 347 -1.75 28.04 -15.06
CA SER A 347 -1.80 28.53 -13.67
C SER A 347 -0.69 27.91 -12.81
N VAL A 348 -0.12 28.71 -11.90
CA VAL A 348 0.99 28.29 -11.02
C VAL A 348 0.77 26.93 -10.34
N PRO A 349 -0.42 26.61 -9.78
CA PRO A 349 -0.68 25.29 -9.21
C PRO A 349 -0.60 24.13 -10.22
N ARG A 350 -1.05 24.35 -11.48
CA ARG A 350 -0.93 23.35 -12.56
C ARG A 350 0.52 23.17 -12.98
N THR A 351 1.31 24.25 -13.00
CA THR A 351 2.76 24.19 -13.25
C THR A 351 3.48 23.33 -12.22
N PHE A 352 3.25 23.56 -10.91
CA PHE A 352 3.84 22.72 -9.85
C PHE A 352 3.43 21.25 -9.98
N LEU A 353 2.14 20.97 -10.20
CA LEU A 353 1.66 19.60 -10.38
C LEU A 353 2.29 18.94 -11.62
N ALA A 354 2.39 19.65 -12.75
CA ALA A 354 3.05 19.15 -13.95
C ALA A 354 4.54 18.85 -13.71
N ILE A 355 5.27 19.73 -13.03
CA ILE A 355 6.67 19.52 -12.65
C ILE A 355 6.81 18.25 -11.79
N THR A 356 5.95 18.08 -10.78
CA THR A 356 5.94 16.88 -9.93
C THR A 356 5.68 15.60 -10.74
N VAL A 357 4.73 15.64 -11.68
CA VAL A 357 4.40 14.51 -12.55
C VAL A 357 5.55 14.17 -13.50
N PHE A 358 6.18 15.16 -14.15
CA PHE A 358 7.34 14.90 -15.02
C PHE A 358 8.57 14.46 -14.22
N ALA A 359 8.80 14.98 -13.01
CA ALA A 359 9.84 14.48 -12.12
C ALA A 359 9.59 13.01 -11.72
N PHE A 360 8.33 12.62 -11.51
CA PHE A 360 7.96 11.22 -11.24
C PHE A 360 8.16 10.31 -12.46
N VAL A 361 7.82 10.78 -13.67
CA VAL A 361 8.14 10.07 -14.93
C VAL A 361 9.65 9.88 -15.07
N MET A 362 10.45 10.95 -14.89
CA MET A 362 11.90 10.89 -14.96
C MET A 362 12.52 9.96 -13.89
N TYR A 363 11.90 9.85 -12.72
CA TYR A 363 12.30 8.89 -11.68
C TYR A 363 12.05 7.43 -12.10
N MET A 364 10.96 7.15 -12.83
CA MET A 364 10.63 5.79 -13.28
C MET A 364 11.50 5.31 -14.45
N ILE A 365 11.96 6.23 -15.32
CA ILE A 365 12.75 5.91 -16.52
C ILE A 365 13.93 4.95 -16.22
N PRO A 366 14.86 5.22 -15.28
CA PRO A 366 15.94 4.28 -14.93
C PRO A 366 15.49 2.87 -14.53
N GLY A 367 14.25 2.70 -14.06
CA GLY A 367 13.68 1.40 -13.72
C GLY A 367 13.54 0.46 -14.91
N LEU A 368 13.38 0.98 -16.13
CA LEU A 368 13.37 0.16 -17.36
C LEU A 368 14.71 -0.53 -17.63
N TRP A 369 15.81 -0.07 -17.01
CA TRP A 369 17.16 -0.62 -17.13
C TRP A 369 17.63 -1.37 -15.86
N GLY A 370 16.71 -1.75 -14.97
CA GLY A 370 16.99 -2.53 -13.76
C GLY A 370 17.13 -1.73 -12.46
N ALA A 371 16.94 -0.40 -12.47
CA ALA A 371 17.01 0.37 -11.23
C ALA A 371 15.93 -0.10 -10.22
N PRO A 372 16.25 -0.22 -8.92
CA PRO A 372 15.36 -0.87 -7.95
C PRO A 372 14.06 -0.11 -7.67
N LEU A 373 14.01 1.21 -7.95
CA LEU A 373 12.84 2.09 -7.73
C LEU A 373 12.24 1.97 -6.33
N LYS A 374 13.11 2.00 -5.30
CA LYS A 374 12.77 1.74 -3.89
C LYS A 374 11.52 2.47 -3.37
N SER A 375 11.25 3.69 -3.83
CA SER A 375 10.10 4.50 -3.40
C SER A 375 8.73 4.00 -3.88
N ILE A 376 8.68 3.20 -4.96
CA ILE A 376 7.43 2.66 -5.52
C ILE A 376 7.44 1.13 -5.68
N SER A 377 8.53 0.47 -5.26
CA SER A 377 8.73 -0.99 -5.29
C SER A 377 7.54 -1.82 -4.79
N ALA A 378 6.81 -1.32 -3.80
CA ALA A 378 5.61 -1.94 -3.24
C ALA A 378 4.46 -2.12 -4.27
N PHE A 379 4.41 -1.31 -5.32
CA PHE A 379 3.40 -1.36 -6.38
C PHE A 379 3.89 -2.01 -7.67
N LEU A 380 5.20 -2.15 -7.87
CA LEU A 380 5.77 -2.74 -9.08
C LEU A 380 5.71 -4.29 -9.05
N PRO A 381 5.76 -4.95 -10.22
CA PRO A 381 6.07 -6.37 -10.29
C PRO A 381 7.47 -6.68 -9.69
N PRO A 382 7.72 -7.93 -9.25
CA PRO A 382 9.01 -8.34 -8.71
C PRO A 382 10.17 -8.05 -9.66
N SER A 383 11.35 -7.73 -9.14
CA SER A 383 12.53 -7.46 -9.99
C SER A 383 12.98 -8.67 -10.81
N ALA A 384 12.62 -9.90 -10.41
CA ALA A 384 12.90 -11.10 -11.20
C ALA A 384 12.16 -11.14 -12.55
N THR A 385 10.94 -10.59 -12.63
CA THR A 385 10.19 -10.51 -13.91
C THR A 385 10.87 -9.64 -14.97
N GLN A 386 11.91 -8.88 -14.61
CA GLN A 386 12.57 -7.95 -15.52
C GLN A 386 13.66 -8.62 -16.35
N ASP A 387 13.38 -8.80 -17.64
CA ASP A 387 14.31 -9.35 -18.64
C ASP A 387 15.48 -8.38 -18.87
N PHE A 388 15.17 -7.09 -19.04
CA PHE A 388 16.18 -6.08 -19.39
C PHE A 388 16.73 -5.33 -18.18
N ASP A 389 17.97 -5.65 -17.81
CA ASP A 389 18.65 -5.16 -16.61
C ASP A 389 20.15 -4.93 -16.88
N LEU A 390 20.58 -3.66 -16.90
CA LEU A 390 21.98 -3.31 -17.13
C LEU A 390 22.89 -3.67 -15.94
N SER A 391 22.34 -3.84 -14.74
CA SER A 391 23.13 -4.17 -13.55
C SER A 391 23.57 -5.63 -13.52
N ALA A 392 22.83 -6.52 -14.21
CA ALA A 392 23.13 -7.94 -14.32
C ALA A 392 24.50 -8.22 -14.97
N GLY A 393 25.00 -7.31 -15.82
CA GLY A 393 26.30 -7.44 -16.48
C GLY A 393 27.51 -6.96 -15.67
N VAL A 394 27.31 -6.33 -14.51
CA VAL A 394 28.39 -5.61 -13.78
C VAL A 394 28.72 -6.24 -12.41
N ALA A 395 27.81 -7.01 -11.81
CA ALA A 395 28.02 -7.58 -10.48
C ALA A 395 27.33 -8.95 -10.27
N SER A 396 27.68 -9.95 -11.07
CA SER A 396 27.32 -11.36 -10.78
C SER A 396 28.28 -11.97 -9.75
N THR A 397 28.21 -11.54 -8.49
CA THR A 397 28.73 -12.37 -7.39
C THR A 397 27.96 -13.69 -7.44
N PRO A 398 28.62 -14.85 -7.55
CA PRO A 398 27.90 -16.12 -7.71
C PRO A 398 27.01 -16.36 -6.49
N THR A 399 25.70 -16.45 -6.71
CA THR A 399 24.78 -16.95 -5.68
C THR A 399 25.22 -18.37 -5.35
N HIS A 400 25.27 -18.72 -4.06
CA HIS A 400 25.60 -20.08 -3.62
C HIS A 400 24.47 -21.04 -3.98
N SER A 401 24.45 -21.48 -5.25
CA SER A 401 23.65 -22.62 -5.66
C SER A 401 24.29 -23.89 -5.12
N ASP A 402 23.51 -24.61 -4.31
CA ASP A 402 23.80 -25.95 -3.81
C ASP A 402 23.83 -27.03 -4.92
N GLY A 403 23.50 -26.67 -6.17
CA GLY A 403 23.46 -27.58 -7.31
C GLY A 403 22.29 -28.57 -7.26
N LYS A 404 21.35 -28.44 -6.31
CA LYS A 404 20.19 -29.33 -6.17
C LYS A 404 19.01 -28.82 -7.01
N VAL A 405 18.19 -29.75 -7.48
CA VAL A 405 16.93 -29.41 -8.16
C VAL A 405 15.89 -29.00 -7.10
N LYS A 406 15.68 -27.69 -6.98
CA LYS A 406 14.71 -27.08 -6.08
C LYS A 406 13.29 -27.22 -6.64
N LYS A 407 12.39 -27.84 -5.88
CA LYS A 407 10.98 -28.02 -6.24
C LYS A 407 10.35 -26.65 -6.50
N TYR A 408 9.52 -26.56 -7.54
CA TYR A 408 8.85 -25.32 -7.98
C TYR A 408 9.74 -24.13 -8.39
N ALA A 409 11.06 -24.28 -8.48
CA ALA A 409 11.96 -23.18 -8.87
C ALA A 409 11.65 -22.59 -10.26
N GLU A 410 11.18 -23.42 -11.20
CA GLU A 410 10.74 -22.96 -12.53
C GLU A 410 9.54 -21.99 -12.48
N ILE A 411 8.73 -22.04 -11.42
CA ILE A 411 7.57 -21.16 -11.21
C ILE A 411 8.01 -19.88 -10.48
N PHE A 412 8.75 -20.04 -9.37
CA PHE A 412 8.99 -18.96 -8.42
C PHE A 412 10.35 -18.24 -8.60
N HIS A 413 11.43 -18.96 -8.93
CA HIS A 413 12.78 -18.39 -8.93
C HIS A 413 12.97 -17.32 -10.02
N LYS A 414 12.47 -17.59 -11.22
CA LYS A 414 12.61 -16.71 -12.39
C LYS A 414 11.70 -15.49 -12.35
N ARG A 415 10.67 -15.45 -11.50
CA ARG A 415 9.61 -14.41 -11.54
C ARG A 415 9.27 -13.78 -10.18
N GLY A 416 9.43 -14.52 -9.08
CA GLY A 416 9.07 -14.07 -7.72
C GLY A 416 10.26 -13.64 -6.87
N THR A 417 11.32 -14.43 -6.83
CA THR A 417 12.48 -14.19 -5.93
C THR A 417 13.31 -12.97 -6.36
N PRO A 418 13.71 -12.06 -5.46
CA PRO A 418 14.60 -10.96 -5.82
C PRO A 418 15.96 -11.43 -6.36
N LYS A 419 16.44 -10.79 -7.44
CA LYS A 419 17.73 -11.13 -8.08
C LYS A 419 18.88 -11.20 -7.06
N GLY A 420 19.65 -12.28 -7.12
CA GLY A 420 20.82 -12.53 -6.26
C GLY A 420 20.54 -13.26 -4.95
N PHE A 421 19.32 -13.75 -4.72
CA PHE A 421 18.98 -14.70 -3.66
C PHE A 421 18.61 -16.07 -4.29
N ASP A 422 18.79 -17.17 -3.55
CA ASP A 422 18.51 -18.53 -4.05
C ASP A 422 17.80 -19.40 -2.99
N PRO A 423 16.55 -19.06 -2.63
CA PRO A 423 15.76 -19.78 -1.64
C PRO A 423 15.22 -21.11 -2.20
N TYR A 424 14.75 -21.96 -1.29
CA TYR A 424 13.93 -23.12 -1.57
C TYR A 424 12.44 -22.72 -1.60
N TYR A 425 11.63 -23.39 -2.43
CA TYR A 425 10.17 -23.15 -2.52
C TYR A 425 9.33 -24.30 -1.95
N ASP A 426 9.98 -25.25 -1.29
CA ASP A 426 9.35 -26.34 -0.55
C ASP A 426 10.06 -26.46 0.81
N TYR A 427 9.26 -26.49 1.88
CA TYR A 427 9.75 -26.43 3.25
C TYR A 427 10.56 -27.66 3.65
N ASP A 428 10.20 -28.84 3.15
CA ASP A 428 10.86 -30.09 3.51
C ASP A 428 12.28 -30.14 2.91
N GLN A 429 12.43 -29.65 1.66
CA GLN A 429 13.75 -29.48 1.04
C GLN A 429 14.62 -28.45 1.77
N ALA A 430 14.04 -27.34 2.25
CA ALA A 430 14.77 -26.33 3.01
C ALA A 430 15.30 -26.89 4.34
N LEU A 431 14.49 -27.70 5.05
CA LEU A 431 14.92 -28.39 6.27
C LEU A 431 16.01 -29.44 6.00
N GLU A 432 15.94 -30.16 4.88
CA GLU A 432 16.98 -31.12 4.49
C GLU A 432 18.32 -30.41 4.22
N ALA A 433 18.31 -29.34 3.42
CA ALA A 433 19.49 -28.52 3.16
C ALA A 433 20.06 -27.88 4.44
N ALA A 434 19.20 -27.45 5.37
CA ALA A 434 19.63 -26.90 6.66
C ALA A 434 20.32 -27.93 7.57
N LYS A 435 19.93 -29.21 7.51
CA LYS A 435 20.61 -30.31 8.21
C LYS A 435 22.01 -30.54 7.65
N GLU A 436 22.15 -30.56 6.32
CA GLU A 436 23.43 -30.75 5.64
C GLU A 436 24.39 -29.57 5.84
N LEU A 437 23.91 -28.35 5.63
CA LEU A 437 24.69 -27.11 5.73
C LEU A 437 24.90 -26.65 7.17
N ASN A 438 24.19 -27.26 8.13
CA ASN A 438 24.25 -26.97 9.56
C ASN A 438 23.94 -25.48 9.89
N LYS A 439 22.89 -24.95 9.27
CA LYS A 439 22.41 -23.55 9.36
C LYS A 439 20.93 -23.50 9.77
N PRO A 440 20.44 -22.41 10.39
CA PRO A 440 19.01 -22.19 10.61
C PRO A 440 18.27 -21.97 9.28
N VAL A 441 16.96 -22.28 9.27
CA VAL A 441 16.06 -21.93 8.15
C VAL A 441 15.37 -20.62 8.45
N LEU A 442 15.39 -19.68 7.50
CA LEU A 442 14.49 -18.54 7.47
C LEU A 442 13.33 -18.84 6.52
N ILE A 443 12.13 -19.02 7.08
CA ILE A 443 10.89 -19.15 6.32
C ILE A 443 10.35 -17.75 6.05
N ASP A 444 10.12 -17.41 4.79
CA ASP A 444 9.41 -16.23 4.33
C ASP A 444 8.07 -16.63 3.70
N PHE A 445 6.96 -16.38 4.40
CA PHE A 445 5.63 -16.49 3.82
C PHE A 445 5.31 -15.21 3.05
N THR A 446 5.39 -15.32 1.73
CA THR A 446 5.24 -14.22 0.77
C THR A 446 4.03 -14.43 -0.15
N GLY A 447 3.81 -13.50 -1.07
CA GLY A 447 2.79 -13.65 -2.11
C GLY A 447 2.99 -12.69 -3.28
N TRP A 448 2.46 -13.07 -4.44
CA TRP A 448 2.45 -12.29 -5.68
C TRP A 448 1.77 -10.93 -5.50
N GLY A 449 0.64 -10.88 -4.78
CA GLY A 449 -0.08 -9.65 -4.46
C GLY A 449 0.47 -8.87 -3.27
N CYS A 450 1.50 -9.37 -2.59
CA CYS A 450 1.96 -8.84 -1.31
C CYS A 450 2.80 -7.55 -1.43
N VAL A 451 2.12 -6.41 -1.40
CA VAL A 451 2.71 -5.05 -1.40
C VAL A 451 3.82 -4.87 -0.35
N ASN A 452 3.59 -5.36 0.88
CA ASN A 452 4.58 -5.25 1.97
C ASN A 452 5.83 -6.13 1.75
N CYS A 453 5.68 -7.29 1.10
CA CYS A 453 6.79 -8.22 0.82
C CYS A 453 7.74 -7.56 -0.17
N ARG A 454 7.20 -7.06 -1.30
CA ARG A 454 7.97 -6.34 -2.31
C ARG A 454 8.65 -5.08 -1.76
N GLU A 455 8.04 -4.41 -0.78
CA GLU A 455 8.68 -3.30 -0.06
C GLU A 455 9.86 -3.77 0.82
N MET A 456 9.70 -4.86 1.58
CA MET A 456 10.74 -5.46 2.42
C MET A 456 11.93 -5.94 1.58
N GLU A 457 11.67 -6.66 0.50
CA GLU A 457 12.69 -7.14 -0.44
C GLU A 457 13.50 -5.96 -1.01
N ALA A 458 12.81 -4.95 -1.56
CA ALA A 458 13.46 -3.82 -2.22
C ALA A 458 14.17 -2.87 -1.24
N ASN A 459 13.71 -2.73 0.00
CA ASN A 459 14.24 -1.73 0.94
C ASN A 459 15.11 -2.31 2.06
N VAL A 460 14.82 -3.52 2.54
CA VAL A 460 15.48 -4.15 3.69
C VAL A 460 16.42 -5.27 3.23
N TRP A 461 15.98 -6.20 2.38
CA TRP A 461 16.85 -7.29 1.93
C TRP A 461 18.01 -6.82 1.05
N THR A 462 17.85 -5.72 0.30
CA THR A 462 18.97 -5.13 -0.47
C THR A 462 19.95 -4.29 0.37
N ASP A 463 19.77 -4.18 1.68
CA ASP A 463 20.82 -3.63 2.55
C ASP A 463 22.01 -4.59 2.60
N PRO A 464 23.27 -4.15 2.39
CA PRO A 464 24.42 -5.05 2.36
C PRO A 464 24.61 -5.88 3.63
N GLY A 465 24.27 -5.34 4.80
CA GLY A 465 24.37 -6.05 6.07
C GLY A 465 23.30 -7.13 6.26
N VAL A 466 22.08 -6.88 5.77
CA VAL A 466 20.98 -7.86 5.77
C VAL A 466 21.20 -8.91 4.68
N ALA A 467 21.51 -8.49 3.45
CA ALA A 467 21.80 -9.35 2.31
C ALA A 467 22.90 -10.37 2.62
N LYS A 468 23.95 -9.94 3.33
CA LYS A 468 25.05 -10.82 3.76
C LYS A 468 24.55 -11.93 4.67
N LEU A 469 23.86 -11.57 5.78
CA LEU A 469 23.33 -12.55 6.72
C LEU A 469 22.37 -13.55 6.04
N LEU A 470 21.44 -13.04 5.22
CA LEU A 470 20.47 -13.87 4.50
C LEU A 470 21.12 -14.91 3.57
N LYS A 471 22.24 -14.58 2.93
CA LYS A 471 22.93 -15.46 1.97
C LYS A 471 23.96 -16.38 2.63
N GLU A 472 24.64 -15.90 3.68
CA GLU A 472 25.75 -16.62 4.31
C GLU A 472 25.31 -17.46 5.50
N GLU A 473 24.36 -17.02 6.32
CA GLU A 473 24.03 -17.65 7.61
C GLU A 473 22.72 -18.46 7.59
N PHE A 474 21.83 -18.24 6.62
CA PHE A 474 20.53 -18.90 6.55
C PHE A 474 20.37 -19.82 5.34
N VAL A 475 19.55 -20.87 5.49
CA VAL A 475 18.84 -21.49 4.36
C VAL A 475 17.49 -20.79 4.24
N MET A 476 17.23 -20.14 3.11
CA MET A 476 15.96 -19.43 2.90
C MET A 476 14.89 -20.37 2.32
N ALA A 477 13.65 -20.25 2.81
CA ALA A 477 12.48 -20.92 2.26
C ALA A 477 11.41 -19.86 1.90
N GLU A 478 11.20 -19.58 0.62
CA GLU A 478 10.24 -18.59 0.13
C GLU A 478 8.92 -19.30 -0.25
N LEU A 479 7.91 -19.17 0.60
CA LEU A 479 6.64 -19.89 0.50
C LEU A 479 5.53 -18.95 0.03
N PHE A 480 5.20 -19.02 -1.26
CA PHE A 480 4.09 -18.26 -1.86
C PHE A 480 2.75 -18.82 -1.41
N VAL A 481 1.95 -18.00 -0.72
CA VAL A 481 0.65 -18.40 -0.12
C VAL A 481 -0.57 -18.05 -0.99
N ASP A 482 -0.41 -17.18 -1.99
CA ASP A 482 -1.47 -16.77 -2.91
C ASP A 482 -1.36 -17.41 -4.30
N ASP A 483 -0.43 -18.34 -4.48
CA ASP A 483 -0.22 -19.04 -5.75
C ASP A 483 -1.40 -19.97 -6.12
N LYS A 484 -1.73 -20.01 -7.42
CA LYS A 484 -2.88 -20.74 -7.96
C LYS A 484 -2.52 -22.03 -8.70
N THR A 485 -1.25 -22.43 -8.74
CA THR A 485 -0.81 -23.70 -9.35
C THR A 485 -1.42 -24.87 -8.59
N ASP A 486 -2.09 -25.78 -9.30
CA ASP A 486 -2.65 -27.00 -8.72
C ASP A 486 -1.55 -27.94 -8.20
N LEU A 487 -1.77 -28.51 -7.02
CA LEU A 487 -0.97 -29.58 -6.46
C LEU A 487 -1.28 -30.91 -7.16
N PRO A 488 -0.27 -31.79 -7.31
CA PRO A 488 -0.47 -33.17 -7.72
C PRO A 488 -1.59 -33.84 -6.91
N ALA A 489 -2.40 -34.69 -7.54
CA ALA A 489 -3.59 -35.27 -6.91
C ALA A 489 -3.30 -36.08 -5.62
N ASN A 490 -2.06 -36.59 -5.48
CA ASN A 490 -1.54 -37.26 -4.28
C ASN A 490 -1.06 -36.31 -3.17
N GLU A 491 -0.80 -35.03 -3.47
CA GLU A 491 -0.50 -33.98 -2.49
C GLU A 491 -1.74 -33.17 -2.07
N GLN A 492 -2.92 -33.42 -2.67
CA GLN A 492 -4.18 -32.76 -2.27
C GLN A 492 -4.79 -33.43 -1.04
N PHE A 493 -5.03 -32.66 0.02
CA PHE A 493 -5.63 -33.13 1.27
C PHE A 493 -6.78 -32.22 1.74
N VAL A 494 -7.53 -32.67 2.75
CA VAL A 494 -8.45 -31.81 3.51
C VAL A 494 -7.74 -31.39 4.79
N SER A 495 -7.61 -30.09 5.01
CA SER A 495 -6.93 -29.58 6.21
C SER A 495 -7.68 -29.96 7.48
N LYS A 496 -6.92 -30.39 8.50
CA LYS A 496 -7.43 -30.58 9.87
C LYS A 496 -7.65 -29.25 10.61
N TYR A 497 -6.99 -28.18 10.17
CA TYR A 497 -7.09 -26.84 10.77
C TYR A 497 -8.26 -26.07 10.15
N SER A 498 -8.26 -25.88 8.83
CA SER A 498 -9.26 -25.05 8.16
C SER A 498 -10.50 -25.81 7.68
N GLY A 499 -10.48 -27.15 7.67
CA GLY A 499 -11.55 -28.00 7.11
C GLY A 499 -11.72 -27.89 5.59
N LYS A 500 -10.91 -27.07 4.91
CA LYS A 500 -10.98 -26.81 3.46
C LYS A 500 -10.19 -27.87 2.69
N LYS A 501 -10.62 -28.17 1.46
CA LYS A 501 -9.83 -29.01 0.53
C LYS A 501 -8.69 -28.17 -0.04
N ILE A 502 -7.47 -28.53 0.32
CA ILE A 502 -6.23 -27.95 -0.20
C ILE A 502 -5.99 -28.51 -1.61
N LYS A 503 -5.89 -27.60 -2.58
CA LYS A 503 -5.77 -27.93 -4.01
C LYS A 503 -4.58 -27.28 -4.69
N THR A 504 -4.16 -26.08 -4.27
CA THR A 504 -3.06 -25.33 -4.89
C THR A 504 -1.87 -25.18 -3.95
N ILE A 505 -0.70 -24.85 -4.51
CA ILE A 505 0.53 -24.58 -3.74
C ILE A 505 0.28 -23.46 -2.71
N GLY A 506 -0.35 -22.36 -3.13
CA GLY A 506 -0.73 -21.26 -2.24
C GLY A 506 -1.60 -21.72 -1.07
N ASN A 507 -2.63 -22.53 -1.34
CA ASN A 507 -3.49 -23.06 -0.28
C ASN A 507 -2.73 -23.97 0.71
N LYS A 508 -1.75 -24.77 0.25
CA LYS A 508 -0.89 -25.59 1.14
C LYS A 508 -0.02 -24.71 2.03
N ASN A 509 0.59 -23.67 1.45
CA ASN A 509 1.47 -22.76 2.18
C ASN A 509 0.68 -21.87 3.17
N SER A 510 -0.49 -21.35 2.79
CA SER A 510 -1.41 -20.61 3.68
C SER A 510 -1.92 -21.49 4.83
N ASP A 511 -2.34 -22.73 4.56
CA ASP A 511 -2.81 -23.63 5.62
C ASP A 511 -1.67 -24.07 6.55
N PHE A 512 -0.45 -24.24 6.03
CA PHE A 512 0.75 -24.45 6.84
C PHE A 512 1.07 -23.23 7.71
N GLN A 513 1.02 -22.02 7.15
CA GLN A 513 1.23 -20.76 7.87
C GLN A 513 0.26 -20.63 9.07
N ALA A 514 -1.04 -20.84 8.80
CA ALA A 514 -2.09 -20.73 9.79
C ALA A 514 -2.02 -21.83 10.86
N SER A 515 -1.76 -23.09 10.46
CA SER A 515 -1.76 -24.23 11.39
C SER A 515 -0.48 -24.35 12.22
N ALA A 516 0.69 -23.98 11.70
CA ALA A 516 1.97 -24.06 12.41
C ALA A 516 2.29 -22.80 13.22
N PHE A 517 1.90 -21.61 12.73
CA PHE A 517 2.33 -20.33 13.30
C PHE A 517 1.17 -19.41 13.73
N ASN A 518 -0.09 -19.85 13.56
CA ASN A 518 -1.31 -19.14 13.95
C ASN A 518 -1.33 -17.68 13.46
N SER A 519 -0.88 -17.48 12.21
CA SER A 519 -0.75 -16.17 11.57
C SER A 519 -0.91 -16.30 10.06
N ASN A 520 -1.58 -15.32 9.45
CA ASN A 520 -1.94 -15.34 8.02
C ASN A 520 -1.59 -13.99 7.34
N SER A 521 -0.73 -13.19 7.99
CA SER A 521 -0.16 -11.96 7.41
C SER A 521 0.92 -12.29 6.39
N GLN A 522 1.11 -11.45 5.36
CA GLN A 522 2.38 -11.40 4.64
C GLN A 522 3.01 -9.99 4.64
N PRO A 523 4.35 -9.90 4.65
CA PRO A 523 5.28 -11.00 4.88
C PRO A 523 5.19 -11.53 6.32
N LEU A 524 5.51 -12.80 6.50
CA LEU A 524 5.77 -13.39 7.82
C LEU A 524 7.09 -14.16 7.78
N TYR A 525 8.04 -13.70 8.59
CA TYR A 525 9.35 -14.28 8.74
C TYR A 525 9.42 -15.13 10.01
N VAL A 526 9.77 -16.41 9.85
CA VAL A 526 9.94 -17.35 10.97
C VAL A 526 11.31 -18.00 10.87
N ILE A 527 12.08 -17.96 11.95
CA ILE A 527 13.38 -18.63 12.03
C ILE A 527 13.23 -19.94 12.80
N VAL A 528 13.58 -21.06 12.17
CA VAL A 528 13.53 -22.40 12.76
C VAL A 528 14.89 -23.09 12.72
N ASP A 529 15.13 -23.99 13.66
CA ASP A 529 16.26 -24.91 13.57
C ASP A 529 16.01 -26.04 12.55
N ALA A 530 17.03 -26.85 12.30
CA ALA A 530 16.99 -27.96 11.35
C ALA A 530 15.97 -29.08 11.71
N SER A 531 15.30 -29.01 12.88
CA SER A 531 14.18 -29.88 13.25
C SER A 531 12.80 -29.24 12.99
N GLY A 532 12.76 -27.99 12.52
CA GLY A 532 11.54 -27.20 12.34
C GLY A 532 11.05 -26.51 13.61
N LYS A 533 11.83 -26.52 14.71
CA LYS A 533 11.45 -25.83 15.96
C LYS A 533 11.82 -24.35 15.87
N VAL A 534 10.83 -23.48 16.10
CA VAL A 534 10.99 -22.02 16.16
C VAL A 534 12.07 -21.63 17.18
N LEU A 535 12.95 -20.71 16.77
CA LEU A 535 14.09 -20.23 17.56
C LEU A 535 13.81 -18.89 18.25
N VAL A 536 13.15 -17.97 17.57
CA VAL A 536 12.83 -16.62 18.03
C VAL A 536 11.40 -16.23 17.65
N PRO A 537 10.76 -15.24 18.33
CA PRO A 537 9.44 -14.76 17.97
C PRO A 537 9.35 -14.33 16.49
N GLN A 538 8.26 -14.70 15.82
CA GLN A 538 8.03 -14.39 14.39
C GLN A 538 7.97 -12.88 14.12
N SER A 539 8.43 -12.47 12.93
CA SER A 539 8.51 -11.06 12.53
C SER A 539 7.65 -10.78 11.29
N GLY A 540 6.95 -9.65 11.27
CA GLY A 540 6.16 -9.20 10.12
C GLY A 540 6.93 -8.23 9.21
N ALA A 541 6.21 -7.27 8.62
CA ALA A 541 6.78 -6.21 7.78
C ALA A 541 7.59 -5.16 8.59
N ASN A 542 8.80 -5.52 9.05
CA ASN A 542 9.68 -4.59 9.76
C ASN A 542 10.62 -3.81 8.80
N ARG A 543 10.20 -2.58 8.47
CA ARG A 543 10.93 -1.64 7.60
C ARG A 543 12.20 -1.04 8.23
N ASN A 544 12.47 -1.27 9.53
CA ASN A 544 13.67 -0.81 10.19
C ASN A 544 14.80 -1.84 10.02
N ILE A 545 15.78 -1.50 9.18
CA ILE A 545 16.95 -2.34 8.87
C ILE A 545 17.68 -2.80 10.14
N ALA A 546 17.81 -1.94 11.16
CA ALA A 546 18.52 -2.28 12.39
C ALA A 546 17.77 -3.33 13.24
N GLU A 547 16.44 -3.18 13.37
CA GLU A 547 15.59 -4.14 14.08
C GLU A 547 15.50 -5.47 13.32
N TYR A 548 15.35 -5.44 11.99
CA TYR A 548 15.33 -6.65 11.18
C TYR A 548 16.67 -7.39 11.22
N LYS A 549 17.80 -6.66 11.22
CA LYS A 549 19.13 -7.26 11.42
C LYS A 549 19.29 -7.89 12.81
N ALA A 550 18.77 -7.25 13.85
CA ALA A 550 18.77 -7.81 15.21
C ALA A 550 17.89 -9.08 15.32
N PHE A 551 16.74 -9.10 14.66
CA PHE A 551 15.91 -10.31 14.52
C PHE A 551 16.67 -11.45 13.84
N LEU A 552 17.33 -11.21 12.71
CA LEU A 552 18.18 -12.22 12.07
C LEU A 552 19.32 -12.70 12.99
N GLN A 553 20.04 -11.78 13.62
CA GLN A 553 21.15 -12.11 14.52
C GLN A 553 20.70 -12.97 15.71
N SER A 554 19.61 -12.58 16.39
CA SER A 554 19.07 -13.37 17.52
C SER A 554 18.64 -14.79 17.10
N GLY A 555 18.18 -14.99 15.86
CA GLY A 555 17.92 -16.31 15.31
C GLY A 555 19.18 -17.17 15.11
N ILE A 556 20.27 -16.56 14.64
CA ILE A 556 21.60 -17.19 14.52
C ILE A 556 22.12 -17.54 15.92
N ASP A 557 22.12 -16.58 16.84
CA ASP A 557 22.62 -16.77 18.21
C ASP A 557 21.85 -17.89 18.94
N ALA A 558 20.52 -17.93 18.79
CA ALA A 558 19.67 -18.99 19.36
C ALA A 558 19.90 -20.37 18.72
N PHE A 559 20.30 -20.42 17.44
CA PHE A 559 20.68 -21.67 16.78
C PHE A 559 22.02 -22.20 17.30
N HIS A 560 23.00 -21.32 17.50
CA HIS A 560 24.31 -21.71 18.06
C HIS A 560 24.23 -22.05 19.55
N ALA A 561 23.38 -21.38 20.34
CA ALA A 561 23.21 -21.66 21.77
C ALA A 561 22.52 -23.01 22.10
N LYS A 562 22.02 -23.73 21.09
CA LYS A 562 21.47 -25.09 21.21
C LYS A 562 22.49 -26.20 20.87
N LYS A 563 23.70 -25.85 20.43
CA LYS A 563 24.81 -26.78 20.21
C LYS A 563 25.63 -26.96 21.50
#